data_AF-A0A4Q3JGG5-F1
#
_entry.id   AF-A0A4Q3JGG5-F1
#
_cell.length_a   1.000
_cell.length_b   1.000
_cell.length_c   1.000
_cell.angle_alpha   90.00
_cell.angle_beta   90.00
_cell.angle_gamma   90.00
#
_symmetry.space_group_name_H-M   'P 1'
#
loop_
_entity.id
_entity.type
_entity.pdbx_description
1 polymer ?
#
loop_
_entity_poly.entity_id
_entity_poly.type
_entity_poly.pdbx_seq_one_letter_code
_entity_poly.pdbx_strand_id
1 'polypeptide(L)'
;MLVMVLMRAAHVADLDLNLLVTLDTLLQERSVTRAAERLGVTQPAVSHRLRLLREQLDDPLLVGGRGSLHLTERARQLAAPLGRALLDVRAALRSGEPFDPARSERVFAVVAGDVGEMVVLPEVMSTLRVEAPHVTMTSPAAGGDVVARLASGEIDLVVGAPLPPQAGLVQRVVGRERYVVLARPDHPAIRRGRLSARAFADASHVVVSRGGPPGSSVDEALERLGLRRHVAARVSHFVTAPYLVLRSDLLLTMGESLARTAARHLPLALLPHPLTLPSFDVLMTWHERSTGDEGHRWMRELAARVTARSFQARPARDVSASASGTRPESAPDRPAARRPPPAAGAARASPAAGARPRAKR
;
A
#
# COMPACT_ATOMS: atom_id res chain seq x y z
N MET A 1 32.34 -12.90 -50.37
CA MET A 1 31.47 -13.74 -49.53
C MET A 1 32.12 -13.81 -48.16
N LEU A 2 31.38 -13.45 -47.09
CA LEU A 2 31.81 -13.45 -45.68
C LEU A 2 32.37 -12.13 -45.06
N VAL A 3 31.74 -10.98 -45.31
CA VAL A 3 31.75 -9.83 -44.34
C VAL A 3 30.44 -9.06 -44.53
N MET A 4 29.53 -9.13 -43.56
CA MET A 4 28.34 -8.26 -43.30
C MET A 4 27.15 -9.01 -42.68
N VAL A 5 27.41 -10.03 -41.87
CA VAL A 5 26.48 -10.36 -40.78
C VAL A 5 26.99 -9.62 -39.56
N LEU A 6 26.66 -8.32 -39.46
CA LEU A 6 26.86 -7.55 -38.25
C LEU A 6 25.53 -6.94 -37.84
N MET A 7 25.18 -7.23 -36.60
CA MET A 7 24.04 -6.75 -35.85
C MET A 7 23.66 -5.30 -36.18
N ARG A 8 22.44 -5.08 -36.67
CA ARG A 8 21.78 -3.77 -36.59
C ARG A 8 21.49 -3.47 -35.12
N ALA A 9 22.48 -2.92 -34.42
CA ALA A 9 22.18 -1.94 -33.40
C ALA A 9 21.41 -0.82 -34.12
N ALA A 10 20.12 -0.67 -33.83
CA ALA A 10 19.40 0.51 -34.28
C ALA A 10 20.14 1.73 -33.71
N HIS A 11 20.82 2.48 -34.56
CA HIS A 11 21.48 3.71 -34.14
C HIS A 11 20.38 4.63 -33.61
N VAL A 12 20.49 5.03 -32.33
CA VAL A 12 19.54 5.96 -31.69
C VAL A 12 19.42 7.26 -32.51
N ALA A 13 20.47 7.63 -33.23
CA ALA A 13 20.51 8.79 -34.13
C ALA A 13 19.52 8.72 -35.32
N ASP A 14 19.13 7.52 -35.75
CA ASP A 14 18.20 7.32 -36.88
C ASP A 14 16.74 7.16 -36.42
N LEU A 15 16.50 7.16 -35.10
CA LEU A 15 15.20 6.97 -34.50
C LEU A 15 14.57 8.33 -34.15
N ASP A 16 13.51 8.67 -34.86
CA ASP A 16 12.64 9.81 -34.52
C ASP A 16 12.05 9.60 -33.12
N LEU A 17 12.36 10.51 -32.18
CA LEU A 17 11.83 10.49 -30.81
C LEU A 17 10.29 10.44 -30.78
N ASN A 18 9.62 11.01 -31.78
CA ASN A 18 8.16 10.93 -31.90
C ASN A 18 7.67 9.50 -32.20
N LEU A 19 8.47 8.69 -32.90
CA LEU A 19 8.19 7.27 -33.11
C LEU A 19 8.30 6.50 -31.79
N LEU A 20 9.27 6.84 -30.94
CA LEU A 20 9.41 6.23 -29.60
C LEU A 20 8.22 6.57 -28.68
N VAL A 21 7.77 7.83 -28.67
CA VAL A 21 6.57 8.25 -27.93
C VAL A 21 5.30 7.56 -28.46
N THR A 22 5.20 7.41 -29.78
CA THR A 22 4.08 6.69 -30.42
C THR A 22 4.11 5.20 -30.07
N LEU A 23 5.29 4.59 -30.06
CA LEU A 23 5.50 3.20 -29.67
C LEU A 23 5.06 2.97 -28.21
N ASP A 24 5.58 3.75 -27.26
CA ASP A 24 5.19 3.66 -25.84
C ASP A 24 3.66 3.75 -25.65
N THR A 25 3.02 4.71 -26.33
CA THR A 25 1.56 4.87 -26.27
C THR A 25 0.82 3.65 -26.83
N LEU A 26 1.27 3.10 -27.96
CA LEU A 26 0.67 1.90 -28.57
C LEU A 26 0.81 0.66 -27.67
N LEU A 27 1.95 0.51 -26.99
CA LEU A 27 2.20 -0.61 -26.07
C LEU A 27 1.29 -0.55 -24.84
N GLN A 28 1.00 0.65 -24.34
CA GLN A 28 0.09 0.87 -23.21
C GLN A 28 -1.38 0.68 -23.62
N GLU A 29 -1.82 1.35 -24.69
CA GLU A 29 -3.22 1.40 -25.09
C GLU A 29 -3.71 0.12 -25.78
N ARG A 30 -2.81 -0.61 -26.45
CA ARG A 30 -3.16 -1.79 -27.27
C ARG A 30 -4.31 -1.51 -28.23
N SER A 31 -4.38 -0.28 -28.74
CA SER A 31 -5.42 0.21 -29.63
C SER A 31 -4.89 1.40 -30.41
N VAL A 32 -4.97 1.32 -31.74
CA VAL A 32 -4.52 2.42 -32.63
C VAL A 32 -5.42 3.64 -32.48
N THR A 33 -6.73 3.45 -32.29
CA THR A 33 -7.70 4.54 -32.11
C THR A 33 -7.46 5.28 -30.80
N ARG A 34 -7.33 4.57 -29.67
CA ARG A 34 -7.04 5.22 -28.38
C ARG A 34 -5.66 5.88 -28.34
N ALA A 35 -4.67 5.27 -29.00
CA ALA A 35 -3.35 5.87 -29.13
C ALA A 35 -3.41 7.18 -29.93
N ALA A 36 -4.21 7.24 -31.00
CA ALA A 36 -4.41 8.46 -31.78
C ALA A 36 -5.06 9.58 -30.95
N GLU A 37 -6.12 9.25 -30.20
CA GLU A 37 -6.78 10.18 -29.27
C GLU A 37 -5.79 10.71 -28.23
N ARG A 38 -5.03 9.82 -27.58
CA ARG A 38 -4.07 10.20 -26.53
C ARG A 38 -2.89 11.02 -27.03
N LEU A 39 -2.46 10.79 -28.28
CA LEU A 39 -1.38 11.55 -28.92
C LEU A 39 -1.87 12.86 -29.57
N GLY A 40 -3.19 13.09 -29.64
CA GLY A 40 -3.76 14.26 -30.32
C GLY A 40 -3.50 14.27 -31.84
N VAL A 41 -3.40 13.09 -32.47
CA VAL A 41 -3.15 12.95 -33.92
C VAL A 41 -4.21 12.07 -34.58
N THR A 42 -4.24 12.05 -35.91
CA THR A 42 -5.21 11.22 -36.65
C THR A 42 -4.84 9.73 -36.62
N GLN A 43 -5.84 8.85 -36.66
CA GLN A 43 -5.62 7.40 -36.72
C GLN A 43 -4.75 6.93 -37.92
N PRO A 44 -4.87 7.51 -39.13
CA PRO A 44 -3.94 7.22 -40.23
C PRO A 44 -2.49 7.56 -39.89
N ALA A 45 -2.23 8.65 -39.15
CA ALA A 45 -0.87 9.02 -38.73
C ALA A 45 -0.27 7.98 -37.77
N VAL A 46 -1.03 7.51 -36.78
CA VAL A 46 -0.56 6.44 -35.87
C VAL A 46 -0.36 5.12 -36.63
N SER A 47 -1.26 4.76 -37.55
CA SER A 47 -1.10 3.57 -38.40
C SER A 47 0.17 3.63 -39.24
N HIS A 48 0.48 4.80 -39.81
CA HIS A 48 1.71 5.00 -40.57
C HIS A 48 2.97 4.88 -39.70
N ARG A 49 2.97 5.51 -38.52
CA ARG A 49 4.08 5.40 -37.55
C ARG A 49 4.27 3.96 -37.06
N LEU A 50 3.19 3.22 -36.81
CA LEU A 50 3.26 1.80 -36.47
C LEU A 50 3.88 0.96 -37.60
N ARG A 51 3.56 1.25 -38.87
CA ARG A 51 4.21 0.58 -40.01
C ARG A 51 5.73 0.83 -40.02
N LEU A 52 6.15 2.08 -39.84
CA LEU A 52 7.57 2.43 -39.75
C LEU A 52 8.27 1.72 -38.59
N LEU A 53 7.63 1.69 -37.41
CA LEU A 53 8.14 1.00 -36.23
C LEU A 53 8.29 -0.52 -36.47
N ARG A 54 7.35 -1.14 -37.19
CA ARG A 54 7.43 -2.56 -37.57
C ARG A 54 8.61 -2.84 -38.49
N GLU A 55 8.84 -1.96 -39.46
CA GLU A 55 9.97 -2.06 -40.39
C GLU A 55 11.32 -1.82 -39.69
N GLN A 56 11.38 -0.85 -38.78
CA GLN A 56 12.61 -0.51 -38.04
C GLN A 56 13.00 -1.58 -37.01
N LEU A 57 12.01 -2.16 -36.32
CA LEU A 57 12.24 -3.14 -35.24
C LEU A 57 12.19 -4.59 -35.70
N ASP A 58 11.84 -4.81 -36.97
CA ASP A 58 11.60 -6.11 -37.60
C ASP A 58 10.65 -6.98 -36.76
N ASP A 59 9.55 -6.39 -36.30
CA ASP A 59 8.58 -7.04 -35.41
C ASP A 59 7.16 -6.50 -35.64
N PRO A 60 6.10 -7.34 -35.65
CA PRO A 60 4.72 -6.87 -35.80
C PRO A 60 4.21 -5.97 -34.66
N LEU A 61 4.85 -6.03 -33.48
CA LEU A 61 4.59 -5.32 -32.22
C LEU A 61 3.22 -5.59 -31.58
N LEU A 62 2.17 -5.40 -32.36
CA LEU A 62 0.77 -5.62 -32.04
C LEU A 62 0.19 -6.64 -33.03
N VAL A 63 -0.30 -7.76 -32.50
CA VAL A 63 -0.94 -8.84 -33.26
C VAL A 63 -2.37 -9.05 -32.76
N GLY A 64 -3.31 -9.32 -33.68
CA GLY A 64 -4.74 -9.48 -33.35
C GLY A 64 -5.68 -8.94 -34.44
N GLY A 65 -6.98 -9.11 -34.23
CA GLY A 65 -8.05 -8.77 -35.18
C GLY A 65 -9.00 -7.68 -34.68
N ARG A 66 -10.18 -7.54 -35.32
CA ARG A 66 -11.22 -6.56 -34.95
C ARG A 66 -11.80 -6.87 -33.56
N GLY A 67 -11.16 -6.35 -32.51
CA GLY A 67 -11.67 -6.41 -31.14
C GLY A 67 -10.59 -6.44 -30.06
N SER A 68 -9.41 -7.01 -30.34
CA SER A 68 -8.28 -7.01 -29.41
C SER A 68 -6.94 -7.06 -30.13
N LEU A 69 -6.05 -6.14 -29.75
CA LEU A 69 -4.63 -6.21 -30.11
C LEU A 69 -3.85 -6.69 -28.88
N HIS A 70 -2.92 -7.61 -29.12
CA HIS A 70 -2.02 -8.16 -28.12
C HIS A 70 -0.59 -7.82 -28.49
N LEU A 71 0.27 -7.65 -27.48
CA LEU A 71 1.69 -7.41 -27.72
C LEU A 71 2.38 -8.69 -28.17
N THR A 72 3.33 -8.58 -29.10
CA THR A 72 4.33 -9.63 -29.33
C THR A 72 5.22 -9.77 -28.09
N GLU A 73 5.97 -10.87 -27.98
CA GLU A 73 6.90 -11.04 -26.86
C GLU A 73 7.99 -9.96 -26.86
N ARG A 74 8.50 -9.58 -28.04
CA ARG A 74 9.46 -8.49 -28.20
C ARG A 74 8.87 -7.14 -27.76
N ALA A 75 7.64 -6.81 -28.16
CA ALA A 75 6.95 -5.61 -27.71
C ALA A 75 6.73 -5.60 -26.18
N ARG A 76 6.42 -6.75 -25.59
CA ARG A 76 6.26 -6.91 -24.15
C ARG A 76 7.57 -6.68 -23.39
N GLN A 77 8.69 -7.17 -23.93
CA GLN A 77 10.04 -6.94 -23.40
C GLN A 77 10.50 -5.48 -23.56
N LEU A 78 10.07 -4.80 -24.62
CA LEU A 78 10.41 -3.39 -24.88
C LEU A 78 9.61 -2.39 -24.05
N ALA A 79 8.38 -2.73 -23.65
CA ALA A 79 7.46 -1.79 -22.99
C ALA A 79 8.07 -1.13 -21.74
N ALA A 80 8.63 -1.94 -20.84
CA ALA A 80 9.27 -1.41 -19.64
C ALA A 80 10.50 -0.54 -19.96
N PRO A 81 11.58 -1.05 -20.62
CA PRO A 81 12.79 -0.26 -20.87
C PRO A 81 12.52 1.01 -21.70
N LEU A 82 11.60 0.98 -22.66
CA LEU A 82 11.22 2.17 -23.43
C LEU A 82 10.53 3.23 -22.56
N GLY A 83 9.53 2.82 -21.77
CA GLY A 83 8.83 3.75 -20.86
C GLY A 83 9.80 4.42 -19.89
N ARG A 84 10.78 3.65 -19.39
CA ARG A 84 11.85 4.15 -18.50
C ARG A 84 12.75 5.18 -19.20
N ALA A 85 13.22 4.89 -20.41
CA ALA A 85 14.05 5.83 -21.18
C ALA A 85 13.30 7.14 -21.48
N LEU A 86 12.01 7.07 -21.85
CA LEU A 86 11.20 8.26 -22.10
C LEU A 86 10.93 9.06 -20.82
N LEU A 87 10.80 8.41 -19.67
CA LEU A 87 10.70 9.10 -18.37
C LEU A 87 12.00 9.85 -18.05
N ASP A 88 13.16 9.23 -18.29
CA ASP A 88 14.46 9.87 -18.04
C ASP A 88 14.67 11.07 -18.99
N VAL A 89 14.30 10.96 -20.27
CA VAL A 89 14.31 12.09 -21.21
C VAL A 89 13.38 13.21 -20.74
N ARG A 90 12.15 12.88 -20.31
CA ARG A 90 11.21 13.88 -19.75
C ARG A 90 11.75 14.50 -18.46
N ALA A 91 12.45 13.75 -17.63
CA ALA A 91 13.07 14.27 -16.42
C ALA A 91 14.21 15.24 -16.75
N ALA A 92 15.07 14.88 -17.71
CA ALA A 92 16.15 15.74 -18.21
C ALA A 92 15.61 17.02 -18.89
N LEU A 93 14.48 16.96 -19.58
CA LEU A 93 13.84 18.15 -20.15
C LEU A 93 13.13 19.01 -19.08
N ARG A 94 12.72 18.41 -17.96
CA ARG A 94 12.10 19.11 -16.82
C ARG A 94 13.10 19.66 -15.82
N SER A 95 14.39 19.32 -15.92
CA SER A 95 15.43 19.87 -15.05
C SER A 95 15.60 21.38 -15.34
N GLY A 96 14.72 22.18 -14.74
CA GLY A 96 14.64 23.62 -14.97
C GLY A 96 13.29 24.24 -14.55
N GLU A 97 12.20 23.46 -14.53
CA GLU A 97 10.91 23.93 -14.00
C GLU A 97 10.78 23.60 -12.51
N PRO A 98 10.38 24.57 -11.66
CA PRO A 98 10.10 24.31 -10.25
C PRO A 98 8.99 23.27 -10.11
N PHE A 99 9.17 22.27 -9.26
CA PHE A 99 8.08 21.34 -8.95
C PHE A 99 6.99 22.05 -8.13
N ASP A 100 5.78 22.19 -8.70
CA ASP A 100 4.58 22.66 -7.99
C ASP A 100 3.69 21.47 -7.58
N PRO A 101 3.67 21.09 -6.29
CA PRO A 101 2.85 19.98 -5.80
C PRO A 101 1.35 20.19 -6.07
N ALA A 102 0.86 21.43 -6.00
CA ALA A 102 -0.56 21.73 -6.09
C ALA A 102 -1.13 21.52 -7.50
N ARG A 103 -0.28 21.58 -8.53
CA ARG A 103 -0.66 21.44 -9.95
C ARG A 103 -0.10 20.17 -10.59
N SER A 104 0.69 19.38 -9.86
CA SER A 104 1.34 18.19 -10.41
C SER A 104 0.36 17.05 -10.64
N GLU A 105 0.36 16.50 -11.84
CA GLU A 105 -0.35 15.25 -12.19
C GLU A 105 0.60 14.03 -12.16
N ARG A 106 1.76 14.16 -11.50
CA ARG A 106 2.78 13.09 -11.49
C ARG A 106 2.24 11.85 -10.79
N VAL A 107 2.62 10.69 -11.33
CA VAL A 107 2.43 9.39 -10.69
C VAL A 107 3.69 9.05 -9.92
N PHE A 108 3.56 8.75 -8.62
CA PHE A 108 4.65 8.22 -7.79
C PHE A 108 4.37 6.74 -7.46
N ALA A 109 5.35 5.88 -7.70
CA ALA A 109 5.31 4.47 -7.36
C ALA A 109 6.10 4.19 -6.07
N VAL A 110 5.40 3.78 -5.01
CA VAL A 110 5.96 3.58 -3.67
C VAL A 110 5.71 2.15 -3.22
N VAL A 111 6.78 1.35 -3.09
CA VAL A 111 6.69 0.02 -2.48
C VAL A 111 6.78 0.15 -0.96
N ALA A 112 5.73 -0.25 -0.24
CA ALA A 112 5.71 -0.11 1.22
C ALA A 112 5.54 -1.45 2.00
N GLY A 113 5.18 -2.53 1.28
CA GLY A 113 4.76 -3.79 1.89
C GLY A 113 3.51 -3.63 2.78
N ASP A 114 2.92 -4.72 3.28
CA ASP A 114 1.68 -4.65 4.07
C ASP A 114 1.77 -3.71 5.29
N VAL A 115 2.90 -3.69 6.01
CA VAL A 115 3.12 -2.81 7.16
C VAL A 115 3.08 -1.36 6.73
N GLY A 116 3.84 -0.97 5.70
CA GLY A 116 3.87 0.40 5.22
C GLY A 116 2.54 0.80 4.57
N GLU A 117 1.88 -0.11 3.84
CA GLU A 117 0.57 0.14 3.23
C GLU A 117 -0.54 0.36 4.26
N MET A 118 -0.48 -0.29 5.42
CA MET A 118 -1.48 -0.11 6.48
C MET A 118 -1.19 1.07 7.40
N VAL A 119 0.09 1.43 7.61
CA VAL A 119 0.51 2.42 8.62
C VAL A 119 0.90 3.77 8.00
N VAL A 120 1.50 3.77 6.81
CA VAL A 120 2.08 4.98 6.18
C VAL A 120 1.18 5.51 5.08
N LEU A 121 0.73 4.65 4.17
CA LEU A 121 0.00 5.10 2.98
C LEU A 121 -1.31 5.84 3.28
N PRO A 122 -2.14 5.46 4.29
CA PRO A 122 -3.35 6.22 4.61
C PRO A 122 -3.03 7.65 5.04
N GLU A 123 -1.97 7.84 5.83
CA GLU A 123 -1.51 9.15 6.30
C GLU A 123 -0.85 9.97 5.16
N VAL A 124 -0.13 9.30 4.26
CA VAL A 124 0.39 9.92 3.03
C VAL A 124 -0.76 10.40 2.17
N MET A 125 -1.77 9.57 1.90
CA MET A 125 -2.94 9.95 1.11
C MET A 125 -3.74 11.08 1.74
N SER A 126 -3.87 11.09 3.08
CA SER A 126 -4.51 12.22 3.78
C SER A 126 -3.74 13.53 3.59
N THR A 127 -2.40 13.45 3.52
CA THR A 127 -1.54 14.62 3.30
C THR A 127 -1.59 15.06 1.84
N LEU A 128 -1.52 14.12 0.89
CA LEU A 128 -1.59 14.37 -0.56
C LEU A 128 -2.88 15.06 -0.96
N ARG A 129 -4.02 14.70 -0.36
CA ARG A 129 -5.31 15.34 -0.63
C ARG A 129 -5.29 16.86 -0.43
N VAL A 130 -4.44 17.36 0.47
CA VAL A 130 -4.33 18.79 0.79
C VAL A 130 -3.16 19.43 0.03
N GLU A 131 -1.98 18.80 0.06
CA GLU A 131 -0.75 19.39 -0.48
C GLU A 131 -0.57 19.18 -1.99
N ALA A 132 -1.14 18.11 -2.57
CA ALA A 132 -0.97 17.74 -3.97
C ALA A 132 -2.18 16.94 -4.52
N PRO A 133 -3.35 17.58 -4.70
CA PRO A 133 -4.61 16.91 -4.95
C PRO A 133 -4.69 16.17 -6.29
N HIS A 134 -3.80 16.49 -7.24
CA HIS A 134 -3.76 15.90 -8.57
C HIS A 134 -2.67 14.82 -8.74
N VAL A 135 -1.82 14.64 -7.72
CA VAL A 135 -0.81 13.59 -7.72
C VAL A 135 -1.46 12.22 -7.55
N THR A 136 -1.01 11.24 -8.34
CA THR A 136 -1.40 9.85 -8.20
C THR A 136 -0.31 9.08 -7.47
N MET A 137 -0.67 8.30 -6.45
CA MET A 137 0.25 7.36 -5.81
C MET A 137 -0.16 5.93 -6.16
N THR A 138 0.81 5.11 -6.53
CA THR A 138 0.64 3.66 -6.75
C THR A 138 1.50 2.89 -5.76
N SER A 139 0.98 1.77 -5.26
CA SER A 139 1.72 0.85 -4.39
C SER A 139 1.89 -0.49 -5.09
N PRO A 140 2.95 -0.68 -5.90
CA PRO A 140 3.20 -1.96 -6.52
C PRO A 140 3.72 -2.98 -5.49
N ALA A 141 3.47 -4.26 -5.74
CA ALA A 141 4.02 -5.32 -4.90
C ALA A 141 5.56 -5.30 -4.92
N ALA A 142 6.17 -5.65 -3.79
CA ALA A 142 7.62 -5.75 -3.62
C ALA A 142 8.27 -6.94 -4.38
N GLY A 143 7.53 -7.61 -5.26
CA GLY A 143 8.04 -8.75 -6.03
C GLY A 143 9.06 -8.37 -7.10
N GLY A 144 9.81 -9.36 -7.56
CA GLY A 144 10.86 -9.19 -8.56
C GLY A 144 12.12 -8.50 -8.02
N ASP A 145 12.95 -8.01 -8.93
CA ASP A 145 14.18 -7.27 -8.58
C ASP A 145 13.84 -5.80 -8.28
N VAL A 146 13.58 -5.50 -7.01
CA VAL A 146 13.26 -4.15 -6.54
C VAL A 146 14.37 -3.15 -6.86
N VAL A 147 15.63 -3.58 -6.83
CA VAL A 147 16.77 -2.68 -7.10
C VAL A 147 16.79 -2.28 -8.56
N ALA A 148 16.62 -3.24 -9.49
CA ALA A 148 16.51 -2.93 -10.91
C ALA A 148 15.30 -2.04 -11.22
N ARG A 149 14.19 -2.21 -10.49
CA ARG A 149 12.97 -1.40 -10.64
C ARG A 149 13.14 0.03 -10.13
N LEU A 150 13.90 0.24 -9.05
CA LEU A 150 14.34 1.57 -8.59
C LEU A 150 15.31 2.23 -9.60
N ALA A 151 16.32 1.48 -10.06
CA ALA A 151 17.32 1.97 -11.02
C ALA A 151 16.72 2.40 -12.36
N SER A 152 15.57 1.85 -12.69
CA SER A 152 14.85 2.16 -13.91
C SER A 152 13.71 3.16 -13.74
N GLY A 153 13.30 3.48 -12.50
CA GLY A 153 12.17 4.38 -12.24
C GLY A 153 10.80 3.78 -12.42
N GLU A 154 10.70 2.45 -12.50
CA GLU A 154 9.41 1.79 -12.34
C GLU A 154 8.88 1.98 -10.90
N ILE A 155 9.80 2.09 -9.94
CA ILE A 155 9.52 2.47 -8.56
C ILE A 155 10.33 3.73 -8.25
N ASP A 156 9.70 4.69 -7.58
CA ASP A 156 10.39 5.89 -7.07
C ASP A 156 10.98 5.63 -5.68
N LEU A 157 10.18 5.01 -4.79
CA LEU A 157 10.52 4.82 -3.39
C LEU A 157 10.21 3.43 -2.88
N VAL A 158 11.08 2.92 -2.00
CA VAL A 158 10.77 1.79 -1.13
C VAL A 158 10.75 2.30 0.30
N VAL A 159 9.70 2.00 1.06
CA VAL A 159 9.59 2.29 2.49
C VAL A 159 9.39 0.99 3.25
N GLY A 160 10.35 0.60 4.09
CA GLY A 160 10.25 -0.66 4.82
C GLY A 160 11.58 -1.17 5.34
N ALA A 161 11.76 -2.49 5.28
CA ALA A 161 12.99 -3.15 5.70
C ALA A 161 14.21 -2.70 4.87
N PRO A 162 15.42 -2.74 5.44
CA PRO A 162 16.63 -2.43 4.70
C PRO A 162 16.81 -3.38 3.52
N LEU A 163 17.13 -2.81 2.35
CA LEU A 163 17.68 -3.56 1.22
C LEU A 163 19.18 -3.77 1.41
N PRO A 164 19.76 -4.87 0.88
CA PRO A 164 21.21 -5.05 0.86
C PRO A 164 21.92 -3.86 0.22
N PRO A 165 23.07 -3.41 0.75
CA PRO A 165 23.84 -2.34 0.14
C PRO A 165 24.22 -2.70 -1.29
N GLN A 166 23.91 -1.81 -2.24
CA GLN A 166 24.23 -1.96 -3.65
C GLN A 166 24.54 -0.58 -4.24
N ALA A 167 25.45 -0.52 -5.21
CA ALA A 167 25.77 0.72 -5.90
C ALA A 167 24.51 1.35 -6.51
N GLY A 168 24.41 2.68 -6.44
CA GLY A 168 23.27 3.44 -6.92
C GLY A 168 22.09 3.53 -5.94
N LEU A 169 22.10 2.81 -4.81
CA LEU A 169 21.05 2.94 -3.80
C LEU A 169 21.42 3.98 -2.73
N VAL A 170 20.44 4.82 -2.39
CA VAL A 170 20.50 5.73 -1.25
C VAL A 170 19.43 5.32 -0.24
N GLN A 171 19.83 5.19 1.03
CA GLN A 171 18.94 4.76 2.10
C GLN A 171 18.94 5.79 3.24
N ARG A 172 17.76 6.07 3.78
CA ARG A 172 17.56 6.99 4.92
C ARG A 172 16.66 6.33 5.96
N VAL A 173 17.08 6.33 7.22
CA VAL A 173 16.21 5.92 8.33
C VAL A 173 15.08 6.95 8.47
N VAL A 174 13.84 6.49 8.45
CA VAL A 174 12.62 7.32 8.52
C VAL A 174 11.71 6.93 9.69
N GLY A 175 12.05 5.86 10.41
CA GLY A 175 11.33 5.42 11.60
C GLY A 175 12.09 4.36 12.36
N ARG A 176 11.68 4.11 13.60
CA ARG A 176 12.15 3.00 14.43
C ARG A 176 10.97 2.24 14.97
N GLU A 177 11.08 0.93 14.98
CA GLU A 177 10.00 0.04 15.37
C GLU A 177 10.49 -0.93 16.44
N ARG A 178 9.56 -1.38 17.28
CA ARG A 178 9.80 -2.45 18.24
C ARG A 178 8.72 -3.49 18.15
N TYR A 179 9.02 -4.69 18.63
CA TYR A 179 8.07 -5.79 18.68
C TYR A 179 7.16 -5.70 19.90
N VAL A 180 5.89 -6.03 19.70
CA VAL A 180 4.89 -6.25 20.76
C VAL A 180 4.18 -7.58 20.52
N VAL A 181 3.41 -8.03 21.50
CA VAL A 181 2.58 -9.23 21.40
C VAL A 181 1.11 -8.84 21.31
N LEU A 182 0.41 -9.38 20.32
CA LEU A 182 -1.05 -9.34 20.22
C LEU A 182 -1.67 -10.62 20.77
N ALA A 183 -2.79 -10.45 21.48
CA ALA A 183 -3.62 -11.52 21.98
C ALA A 183 -5.10 -11.11 21.93
N ARG A 184 -6.03 -12.07 21.97
CA ARG A 184 -7.44 -11.77 22.23
C ARG A 184 -7.65 -11.28 23.67
N PRO A 185 -8.69 -10.49 23.99
CA PRO A 185 -8.86 -9.86 25.31
C PRO A 185 -8.91 -10.85 26.48
N ASP A 186 -9.58 -12.00 26.30
CA ASP A 186 -9.74 -13.00 27.36
C ASP A 186 -8.66 -14.09 27.35
N HIS A 187 -7.53 -13.85 26.67
CA HIS A 187 -6.45 -14.83 26.55
C HIS A 187 -5.90 -15.21 27.94
N PRO A 188 -5.65 -16.50 28.24
CA PRO A 188 -5.16 -16.94 29.55
C PRO A 188 -3.89 -16.22 30.03
N ALA A 189 -3.03 -15.81 29.09
CA ALA A 189 -1.80 -15.06 29.39
C ALA A 189 -2.06 -13.65 29.96
N ILE A 190 -3.18 -13.02 29.62
CA ILE A 190 -3.55 -11.69 30.12
C ILE A 190 -4.04 -11.79 31.56
N ARG A 191 -4.88 -12.81 31.85
CA ARG A 191 -5.48 -13.01 33.18
C ARG A 191 -4.43 -13.24 34.27
N ARG A 192 -3.24 -13.72 33.89
CA ARG A 192 -2.11 -13.99 34.81
C ARG A 192 -1.22 -12.76 35.06
N GLY A 193 -1.57 -11.59 34.54
CA GLY A 193 -0.79 -10.36 34.70
C GLY A 193 0.30 -10.21 33.64
N ARG A 194 1.56 -10.05 34.05
CA ARG A 194 2.68 -9.82 33.12
C ARG A 194 3.06 -11.11 32.39
N LEU A 195 3.06 -11.08 31.07
CA LEU A 195 3.52 -12.20 30.23
C LEU A 195 5.01 -12.46 30.48
N SER A 196 5.38 -13.66 30.92
CA SER A 196 6.77 -14.08 31.10
C SER A 196 7.32 -14.76 29.85
N ALA A 197 8.64 -14.85 29.71
CA ALA A 197 9.29 -15.54 28.58
C ALA A 197 8.85 -17.00 28.48
N ARG A 198 8.73 -17.70 29.62
CA ARG A 198 8.27 -19.10 29.67
C ARG A 198 6.81 -19.24 29.26
N ALA A 199 5.91 -18.41 29.82
CA ALA A 199 4.50 -18.44 29.47
C ALA A 199 4.25 -18.07 27.99
N PHE A 200 5.08 -17.21 27.42
CA PHE A 200 5.08 -16.92 25.99
C PHE A 200 5.54 -18.12 25.16
N ALA A 201 6.62 -18.79 25.56
CA ALA A 201 7.12 -19.98 24.87
C ALA A 201 6.10 -21.14 24.89
N ASP A 202 5.41 -21.33 26.02
CA ASP A 202 4.42 -22.40 26.20
C ASP A 202 3.09 -22.14 25.45
N ALA A 203 2.82 -20.90 25.04
CA ALA A 203 1.64 -20.57 24.25
C ALA A 203 1.79 -21.02 22.78
N SER A 204 0.66 -21.10 22.08
CA SER A 204 0.63 -21.35 20.65
C SER A 204 0.77 -20.04 19.87
N HIS A 205 1.46 -20.05 18.73
CA HIS A 205 1.76 -18.83 17.96
C HIS A 205 1.28 -18.91 16.53
N VAL A 206 0.86 -17.77 16.00
CA VAL A 206 0.83 -17.52 14.55
C VAL A 206 2.05 -16.71 14.15
N VAL A 207 2.72 -17.12 13.07
CA VAL A 207 3.89 -16.44 12.52
C VAL A 207 3.59 -15.95 11.11
N VAL A 208 3.97 -14.70 10.83
CA VAL A 208 3.93 -14.16 9.47
C VAL A 208 5.28 -14.45 8.80
N SER A 209 5.26 -15.21 7.69
CA SER A 209 6.46 -15.57 6.92
C SER A 209 6.19 -15.45 5.42
N ARG A 210 7.14 -14.84 4.70
CA ARG A 210 7.09 -14.63 3.24
C ARG A 210 7.99 -15.59 2.46
N GLY A 211 8.17 -16.82 2.96
CA GLY A 211 8.94 -17.85 2.27
C GLY A 211 10.45 -17.74 2.41
N GLY A 212 10.95 -17.02 3.43
CA GLY A 212 12.37 -16.99 3.79
C GLY A 212 12.80 -18.20 4.64
N PRO A 213 14.11 -18.36 4.90
CA PRO A 213 14.64 -19.41 5.77
C PRO A 213 13.95 -19.42 7.15
N PRO A 214 13.82 -20.59 7.79
CA PRO A 214 13.28 -20.67 9.14
C PRO A 214 14.21 -19.96 10.14
N GLY A 215 13.66 -19.02 10.90
CA GLY A 215 14.38 -18.28 11.93
C GLY A 215 13.84 -16.85 12.03
N SER A 216 13.45 -16.43 13.23
CA SER A 216 13.09 -15.04 13.51
C SER A 216 13.87 -14.55 14.72
N SER A 217 14.01 -13.23 14.87
CA SER A 217 14.62 -12.62 16.06
C SER A 217 13.97 -13.08 17.37
N VAL A 218 12.69 -13.49 17.30
CA VAL A 218 11.96 -14.12 18.42
C VAL A 218 12.50 -15.51 18.73
N ASP A 219 12.71 -16.34 17.70
CA ASP A 219 13.18 -17.72 17.88
C ASP A 219 14.61 -17.74 18.42
N GLU A 220 15.49 -16.86 17.91
CA GLU A 220 16.85 -16.68 18.43
C GLU A 220 16.86 -16.22 19.89
N ALA A 221 15.94 -15.31 20.26
CA ALA A 221 15.81 -14.83 21.63
C ALA A 221 15.29 -15.89 22.59
N LEU A 222 14.41 -16.77 22.13
CA LEU A 222 13.95 -17.93 22.90
C LEU A 222 15.08 -18.96 23.07
N GLU A 223 15.84 -19.23 22.01
CA GLU A 223 16.93 -20.20 22.03
C GLU A 223 18.03 -19.80 23.01
N ARG A 224 18.38 -18.52 23.09
CA ARG A 224 19.30 -17.98 24.11
C ARG A 224 18.85 -18.23 25.56
N LEU A 225 17.55 -18.47 25.77
CA LEU A 225 16.96 -18.79 27.07
C LEU A 225 16.72 -20.30 27.26
N GLY A 226 17.14 -21.15 26.32
CA GLY A 226 16.84 -22.58 26.32
C GLY A 226 15.35 -22.88 26.10
N LEU A 227 14.60 -21.95 25.51
CA LEU A 227 13.16 -22.06 25.25
C LEU A 227 12.90 -22.25 23.75
N ARG A 228 11.75 -22.85 23.44
CA ARG A 228 11.21 -22.98 22.08
C ARG A 228 9.70 -22.74 22.14
N ARG A 229 9.15 -22.08 21.11
CA ARG A 229 7.71 -21.84 21.00
C ARG A 229 7.04 -22.83 20.06
N HIS A 230 5.74 -23.07 20.28
CA HIS A 230 4.92 -23.83 19.35
C HIS A 230 4.29 -22.91 18.30
N VAL A 231 4.65 -23.08 17.02
CA VAL A 231 4.02 -22.35 15.90
C VAL A 231 2.88 -23.18 15.33
N ALA A 232 1.65 -22.82 15.66
CA ALA A 232 0.44 -23.51 15.23
C ALA A 232 0.00 -23.11 13.82
N ALA A 233 0.33 -21.89 13.38
CA ALA A 233 0.00 -21.40 12.05
C ALA A 233 1.11 -20.53 11.46
N ARG A 234 1.31 -20.63 10.13
CA ARG A 234 2.15 -19.72 9.35
C ARG A 234 1.31 -19.09 8.25
N VAL A 235 1.35 -17.77 8.14
CA VAL A 235 0.60 -17.00 7.12
C VAL A 235 1.52 -16.02 6.40
N SER A 236 1.12 -15.56 5.21
CA SER A 236 1.97 -14.71 4.37
C SER A 236 1.82 -13.21 4.60
N HIS A 237 0.73 -12.78 5.26
CA HIS A 237 0.37 -11.37 5.37
C HIS A 237 -0.02 -10.97 6.80
N PHE A 238 0.42 -9.79 7.23
CA PHE A 238 0.04 -9.23 8.53
C PHE A 238 -1.43 -8.83 8.62
N VAL A 239 -2.14 -8.65 7.49
CA VAL A 239 -3.58 -8.38 7.51
C VAL A 239 -4.39 -9.58 8.05
N THR A 240 -3.92 -10.81 7.82
CA THR A 240 -4.65 -12.04 8.18
C THR A 240 -4.41 -12.44 9.64
N ALA A 241 -3.19 -12.29 10.13
CA ALA A 241 -2.77 -12.84 11.43
C ALA A 241 -3.60 -12.32 12.64
N PRO A 242 -3.98 -11.02 12.73
CA PRO A 242 -4.82 -10.52 13.82
C PRO A 242 -6.21 -11.19 13.90
N TYR A 243 -6.78 -11.59 12.77
CA TYR A 243 -8.08 -12.29 12.75
C TYR A 243 -7.97 -13.71 13.31
N LEU A 244 -6.84 -14.39 13.08
CA LEU A 244 -6.57 -15.70 13.68
C LEU A 244 -6.44 -15.58 15.20
N VAL A 245 -5.67 -14.61 15.68
CA VAL A 245 -5.53 -14.31 17.12
C VAL A 245 -6.89 -14.03 17.76
N LEU A 246 -7.74 -13.24 17.12
CA LEU A 246 -9.05 -12.89 17.68
C LEU A 246 -9.96 -14.11 17.90
N ARG A 247 -9.79 -15.17 17.10
CA ARG A 247 -10.64 -16.37 17.10
C ARG A 247 -9.99 -17.59 17.78
N SER A 248 -8.85 -17.43 18.45
CA SER A 248 -8.10 -18.55 19.02
C SER A 248 -7.22 -18.13 20.21
N ASP A 249 -6.55 -19.09 20.83
CA ASP A 249 -5.51 -18.85 21.86
C ASP A 249 -4.11 -18.75 21.24
N LEU A 250 -4.01 -18.10 20.08
CA LEU A 250 -2.73 -17.81 19.44
C LEU A 250 -2.20 -16.45 19.88
N LEU A 251 -0.90 -16.39 20.13
CA LEU A 251 -0.14 -15.16 20.24
C LEU A 251 0.46 -14.77 18.87
N LEU A 252 0.58 -13.47 18.64
CA LEU A 252 1.24 -12.92 17.45
C LEU A 252 2.28 -11.87 17.87
N THR A 253 3.52 -12.03 17.42
CA THR A 253 4.54 -10.99 17.53
C THR A 253 4.58 -10.17 16.24
N MET A 254 4.51 -8.85 16.35
CA MET A 254 4.60 -7.92 15.21
C MET A 254 5.08 -6.53 15.64
N GLY A 255 5.36 -5.64 14.67
CA GLY A 255 5.73 -4.25 14.93
C GLY A 255 4.61 -3.48 15.65
N GLU A 256 4.99 -2.61 16.59
CA GLU A 256 4.06 -1.88 17.45
C GLU A 256 3.12 -0.97 16.66
N SER A 257 3.61 -0.24 15.65
CA SER A 257 2.76 0.67 14.85
C SER A 257 1.60 -0.08 14.18
N LEU A 258 1.88 -1.25 13.61
CA LEU A 258 0.87 -2.08 12.96
C LEU A 258 -0.04 -2.77 13.98
N ALA A 259 0.52 -3.24 15.11
CA ALA A 259 -0.29 -3.79 16.20
C ALA A 259 -1.30 -2.76 16.73
N ARG A 260 -0.85 -1.50 16.93
CA ARG A 260 -1.71 -0.39 17.36
C ARG A 260 -2.79 -0.10 16.33
N THR A 261 -2.44 -0.13 15.04
CA THR A 261 -3.41 0.05 13.95
C THR A 261 -4.45 -1.07 13.96
N ALA A 262 -4.03 -2.33 14.07
CA ALA A 262 -4.95 -3.46 14.17
C ALA A 262 -5.89 -3.34 15.39
N ALA A 263 -5.38 -2.96 16.57
CA ALA A 263 -6.18 -2.82 17.78
C ALA A 263 -7.12 -1.60 17.80
N ARG A 264 -6.97 -0.64 16.89
CA ARG A 264 -7.99 0.41 16.68
C ARG A 264 -9.26 -0.14 16.01
N HIS A 265 -9.13 -1.23 15.25
CA HIS A 265 -10.21 -1.79 14.44
C HIS A 265 -10.71 -3.15 14.93
N LEU A 266 -9.88 -3.89 15.65
CA LEU A 266 -10.19 -5.19 16.24
C LEU A 266 -10.02 -5.11 17.76
N PRO A 267 -10.89 -5.78 18.54
CA PRO A 267 -10.78 -5.82 20.00
C PRO A 267 -9.64 -6.76 20.40
N LEU A 268 -8.39 -6.32 20.20
CA LEU A 268 -7.17 -7.06 20.50
C LEU A 268 -6.42 -6.37 21.64
N ALA A 269 -5.82 -7.17 22.50
CA ALA A 269 -4.94 -6.70 23.56
C ALA A 269 -3.50 -6.59 23.03
N LEU A 270 -2.85 -5.45 23.30
CA LEU A 270 -1.42 -5.25 23.08
C LEU A 270 -0.67 -5.47 24.39
N LEU A 271 0.30 -6.37 24.37
CA LEU A 271 1.16 -6.67 25.50
C LEU A 271 2.61 -6.29 25.19
N PRO A 272 3.38 -5.77 26.17
CA PRO A 272 4.82 -5.67 26.05
C PRO A 272 5.44 -7.02 25.70
N HIS A 273 6.45 -7.02 24.84
CA HIS A 273 7.15 -8.25 24.49
C HIS A 273 7.94 -8.78 25.71
N PRO A 274 7.82 -10.06 26.08
CA PRO A 274 8.45 -10.62 27.27
C PRO A 274 9.94 -10.94 27.08
N LEU A 275 10.40 -10.98 25.82
CA LEU A 275 11.81 -11.15 25.46
C LEU A 275 12.42 -9.78 25.12
N THR A 276 13.69 -9.61 25.44
CA THR A 276 14.51 -8.49 24.95
C THR A 276 14.82 -8.70 23.47
N LEU A 277 14.11 -7.98 22.61
CA LEU A 277 14.32 -7.98 21.17
C LEU A 277 14.93 -6.64 20.71
N PRO A 278 15.84 -6.66 19.73
CA PRO A 278 16.34 -5.42 19.16
C PRO A 278 15.20 -4.67 18.47
N SER A 279 15.19 -3.35 18.62
CA SER A 279 14.42 -2.47 17.73
C SER A 279 14.97 -2.58 16.31
N PHE A 280 14.14 -2.28 15.31
CA PHE A 280 14.56 -2.27 13.92
C PHE A 280 14.21 -0.93 13.26
N ASP A 281 15.09 -0.50 12.36
CA ASP A 281 14.87 0.73 11.60
C ASP A 281 13.91 0.47 10.44
N VAL A 282 13.06 1.46 10.17
CA VAL A 282 12.28 1.58 8.94
C VAL A 282 13.02 2.53 8.04
N LEU A 283 13.40 2.07 6.84
CA LEU A 283 14.19 2.83 5.89
C LEU A 283 13.33 3.26 4.70
N MET A 284 13.68 4.41 4.16
CA MET A 284 13.27 4.85 2.85
C MET A 284 14.46 4.70 1.91
N THR A 285 14.29 3.96 0.82
CA THR A 285 15.31 3.65 -0.17
C THR A 285 14.89 4.18 -1.54
N TRP A 286 15.82 4.82 -2.25
CA TRP A 286 15.63 5.28 -3.63
C TRP A 286 16.93 5.11 -4.43
N HIS A 287 16.85 5.26 -5.74
CA HIS A 287 18.04 5.25 -6.60
C HIS A 287 18.67 6.65 -6.73
N GLU A 288 20.00 6.75 -6.71
CA GLU A 288 20.74 8.01 -6.71
C GLU A 288 20.41 8.92 -7.90
N ARG A 289 20.04 8.32 -9.04
CA ARG A 289 19.55 9.00 -10.25
C ARG A 289 18.42 10.00 -9.98
N SER A 290 17.57 9.69 -9.00
CA SER A 290 16.41 10.51 -8.65
C SER A 290 16.72 11.53 -7.54
N THR A 291 17.96 11.59 -7.04
CA THR A 291 18.34 12.48 -5.93
C THR A 291 18.17 13.95 -6.32
N GLY A 292 18.54 14.31 -7.55
CA GLY A 292 18.43 15.67 -8.09
C GLY A 292 17.01 16.11 -8.45
N ASP A 293 16.07 15.18 -8.63
CA ASP A 293 14.68 15.48 -9.04
C ASP A 293 13.90 16.15 -7.88
N GLU A 294 13.37 17.35 -8.12
CA GLU A 294 12.64 18.14 -7.12
C GLU A 294 11.33 17.51 -6.68
N GLY A 295 10.54 16.96 -7.61
CA GLY A 295 9.28 16.30 -7.28
C GLY A 295 9.48 15.03 -6.47
N HIS A 296 10.51 14.27 -6.81
CA HIS A 296 10.92 13.11 -6.04
C HIS A 296 11.50 13.52 -4.68
N ARG A 297 12.23 14.64 -4.58
CA ARG A 297 12.69 15.19 -3.30
C ARG A 297 11.50 15.56 -2.41
N TRP A 298 10.53 16.28 -2.95
CA TRP A 298 9.30 16.63 -2.25
C TRP A 298 8.57 15.37 -1.76
N MET A 299 8.40 14.35 -2.62
CA MET A 299 7.75 13.10 -2.22
C MET A 299 8.53 12.36 -1.12
N ARG A 300 9.87 12.34 -1.19
CA ARG A 300 10.76 11.79 -0.15
C ARG A 300 10.57 12.49 1.20
N GLU A 301 10.43 13.81 1.19
CA GLU A 301 10.25 14.61 2.40
C GLU A 301 8.86 14.42 2.99
N LEU A 302 7.82 14.40 2.16
CA LEU A 302 6.45 14.08 2.58
C LEU A 302 6.39 12.67 3.19
N ALA A 303 6.90 11.66 2.49
CA ALA A 303 6.92 10.28 2.96
C ALA A 303 7.69 10.15 4.28
N ALA A 304 8.86 10.78 4.40
CA ALA A 304 9.64 10.74 5.64
C ALA A 304 8.93 11.44 6.81
N ARG A 305 8.32 12.61 6.59
CA ARG A 305 7.55 13.34 7.62
C ARG A 305 6.35 12.52 8.09
N VAL A 306 5.64 11.85 7.18
CA VAL A 306 4.51 10.98 7.52
C VAL A 306 5.00 9.74 8.28
N THR A 307 6.00 9.05 7.75
CA THR A 307 6.58 7.85 8.36
C THR A 307 7.09 8.13 9.77
N ALA A 308 7.83 9.22 9.97
CA ALA A 308 8.33 9.60 11.29
C ALA A 308 7.19 9.80 12.30
N ARG A 309 6.03 10.34 11.90
CA ARG A 309 4.86 10.46 12.79
C ARG A 309 4.23 9.11 13.11
N SER A 310 4.14 8.20 12.14
CA SER A 310 3.52 6.88 12.32
C SER A 310 4.38 5.91 13.14
N PHE A 311 5.71 6.06 13.09
CA PHE A 311 6.67 5.21 13.81
C PHE A 311 7.33 5.89 15.02
N GLN A 312 6.82 7.04 15.46
CA GLN A 312 7.22 7.61 16.75
C GLN A 312 6.71 6.70 17.88
N ALA A 313 7.64 6.15 18.67
CA ALA A 313 7.33 5.41 19.89
C ALA A 313 6.56 6.31 20.86
N ARG A 314 5.22 6.21 20.87
CA ARG A 314 4.43 6.78 21.95
C ARG A 314 4.63 5.91 23.19
N PRO A 315 4.97 6.49 24.37
CA PRO A 315 4.96 5.72 25.61
C PRO A 315 3.59 5.05 25.74
N ALA A 316 3.57 3.77 26.10
CA ALA A 316 2.33 3.05 26.32
C ALA A 316 1.55 3.81 27.40
N ARG A 317 0.42 4.41 27.04
CA ARG A 317 -0.53 4.82 28.06
C ARG A 317 -0.98 3.53 28.74
N ASP A 318 -0.70 3.42 30.03
CA ASP A 318 -1.20 2.35 30.88
C ASP A 318 -2.72 2.26 30.70
N VAL A 319 -3.16 1.16 30.09
CA VAL A 319 -4.59 0.85 29.94
C VAL A 319 -5.20 0.39 31.28
N SER A 320 -4.42 0.39 32.37
CA SER A 320 -4.90 0.09 33.72
C SER A 320 -5.68 1.24 34.38
N ALA A 321 -5.68 2.46 33.82
CA ALA A 321 -6.30 3.63 34.46
C ALA A 321 -7.69 4.04 33.91
N SER A 322 -8.34 3.23 33.06
CA SER A 322 -9.68 3.55 32.54
C SER A 322 -10.84 2.82 33.25
N ALA A 323 -10.60 2.21 34.42
CA ALA A 323 -11.63 1.51 35.19
C ALA A 323 -12.14 2.26 36.44
N SER A 324 -11.83 3.55 36.59
CA SER A 324 -12.40 4.40 37.64
C SER A 324 -13.08 5.63 37.04
N GLY A 325 -14.10 5.38 36.21
CA GLY A 325 -15.12 6.37 35.89
C GLY A 325 -16.22 6.26 36.93
N THR A 326 -16.13 7.08 37.97
CA THR A 326 -17.18 7.32 38.97
C THR A 326 -18.50 7.58 38.23
N ARG A 327 -19.51 6.73 38.43
CA ARG A 327 -20.88 7.02 37.99
C ARG A 327 -21.30 8.35 38.63
N PRO A 328 -21.82 9.34 37.88
CA PRO A 328 -22.45 10.48 38.51
C PRO A 328 -23.73 9.99 39.19
N GLU A 329 -23.75 10.24 40.48
CA GLU A 329 -24.84 10.05 41.42
C GLU A 329 -26.12 10.72 40.89
N SER A 330 -27.19 9.94 40.82
CA SER A 330 -28.54 10.38 40.48
C SER A 330 -29.10 11.30 41.57
N ALA A 331 -29.53 12.51 41.20
CA ALA A 331 -30.30 13.42 42.04
C ALA A 331 -31.75 13.56 41.52
N PRO A 332 -32.72 13.93 42.38
CA PRO A 332 -34.04 13.30 42.40
C PRO A 332 -35.14 14.01 41.59
N ASP A 333 -36.24 13.27 41.43
CA ASP A 333 -37.56 13.61 40.91
C ASP A 333 -38.00 15.08 41.05
N ARG A 334 -38.57 15.63 39.96
CA ARG A 334 -39.51 16.75 40.00
C ARG A 334 -40.76 16.46 39.16
N PRO A 335 -41.94 16.91 39.61
CA PRO A 335 -43.22 16.29 39.25
C PRO A 335 -43.81 16.76 37.92
N ALA A 336 -44.70 15.93 37.39
CA ALA A 336 -45.38 16.02 36.11
C ALA A 336 -46.16 17.33 35.87
N ALA A 337 -45.96 17.92 34.69
CA ALA A 337 -46.81 18.98 34.14
C ALA A 337 -48.05 18.37 33.46
N ARG A 338 -49.22 18.81 33.91
CA ARG A 338 -50.57 18.42 33.46
C ARG A 338 -50.83 18.83 32.00
N ARG A 339 -51.39 17.93 31.21
CA ARG A 339 -52.05 18.23 29.92
C ARG A 339 -53.40 18.94 30.14
N PRO A 340 -53.82 19.88 29.27
CA PRO A 340 -55.18 20.42 29.28
C PRO A 340 -56.18 19.49 28.54
N PRO A 341 -57.49 19.57 28.83
CA PRO A 341 -58.50 18.66 28.30
C PRO A 341 -59.00 19.05 26.89
N PRO A 342 -59.63 18.12 26.14
CA PRO A 342 -60.16 18.40 24.81
C PRO A 342 -61.58 19.00 24.89
N ALA A 343 -61.86 19.97 24.01
CA ALA A 343 -63.19 20.49 23.78
C ALA A 343 -63.98 19.57 22.84
N ALA A 344 -65.24 19.32 23.20
CA ALA A 344 -66.21 18.53 22.45
C ALA A 344 -66.95 19.38 21.39
N GLY A 345 -67.38 18.75 20.30
CA GLY A 345 -68.33 19.35 19.36
C GLY A 345 -68.69 18.50 18.14
N ALA A 346 -69.73 17.67 18.30
CA ALA A 346 -70.73 17.18 17.34
C ALA A 346 -70.30 16.76 15.91
N ALA A 347 -70.36 15.49 15.50
CA ALA A 347 -71.49 14.58 15.26
C ALA A 347 -72.17 14.69 13.88
N ARG A 348 -72.43 13.49 13.30
CA ARG A 348 -73.21 13.10 12.09
C ARG A 348 -72.39 13.00 10.79
N ALA A 349 -72.50 11.97 9.95
CA ALA A 349 -73.23 10.70 9.98
C ALA A 349 -72.57 9.73 8.96
N SER A 350 -72.64 8.43 9.26
CA SER A 350 -72.41 7.29 8.34
C SER A 350 -73.61 7.15 7.36
N PRO A 351 -73.65 6.26 6.31
CA PRO A 351 -73.05 4.92 6.30
C PRO A 351 -72.57 4.30 4.95
N ALA A 352 -71.84 3.18 5.13
CA ALA A 352 -71.92 1.90 4.40
C ALA A 352 -71.34 1.69 2.97
N ALA A 353 -70.46 0.67 2.89
CA ALA A 353 -70.63 -0.59 2.11
C ALA A 353 -69.47 -0.97 1.14
N GLY A 354 -69.10 -2.27 1.16
CA GLY A 354 -68.40 -2.98 0.06
C GLY A 354 -66.98 -3.47 0.42
N ALA A 355 -66.80 -4.62 1.09
CA ALA A 355 -66.77 -5.98 0.53
C ALA A 355 -65.47 -6.41 -0.22
N ARG A 356 -64.61 -7.10 0.55
CA ARG A 356 -63.85 -8.35 0.27
C ARG A 356 -62.71 -8.42 -0.79
N PRO A 357 -61.80 -9.40 -0.63
CA PRO A 357 -60.43 -9.42 -1.19
C PRO A 357 -60.26 -10.37 -2.37
N ARG A 358 -59.12 -10.34 -3.07
CA ARG A 358 -58.62 -11.51 -3.82
C ARG A 358 -57.10 -11.52 -4.00
N ALA A 359 -56.59 -12.75 -3.89
CA ALA A 359 -55.20 -13.15 -3.94
C ALA A 359 -54.72 -13.48 -5.37
N LYS A 360 -53.38 -13.51 -5.50
CA LYS A 360 -52.53 -14.36 -6.37
C LYS A 360 -52.87 -14.45 -7.88
N ARG A 361 -51.89 -14.05 -8.68
CA ARG A 361 -51.26 -14.93 -9.68
C ARG A 361 -49.77 -14.72 -9.67
#